data_AF-A0A0L0UJQ2-F1
#
_entry.id   AF-A0A0L0UJQ2-F1
#
_cell.length_a   1.000
_cell.length_b   1.000
_cell.length_c   1.000
_cell.angle_alpha   90.00
_cell.angle_beta   90.00
_cell.angle_gamma   90.00
#
_symmetry.space_group_name_H-M   'P 1'
#
loop_
_entity.id
_entity.type
_entity.pdbx_description
1 polymer ?
#
loop_
_entity_poly.entity_id
_entity_poly.type
_entity_poly.pdbx_seq_one_letter_code
_entity_poly.pdbx_strand_id
1 'polypeptide(L)'
;MSNIVEKLKTIKVSPNSEVAKYIINNNLGPIPDNHIIAYELLKRPGVKLSMFTSQLHLINDLQYHELMELEITIKYSGYINQQLKMAQQTNSLEKKQIPSDIDYDLVESITGEAREKLKRVRPLTIGHATRISG
;
A
#
# COMPACT_ATOMS: atom_id res chain seq x y z
N MET A 1 18.42 5.68 -6.62
CA MET A 1 17.54 5.16 -5.55
C MET A 1 17.05 3.73 -5.80
N SER A 2 16.58 3.36 -7.00
CA SER A 2 16.01 2.02 -7.26
C SER A 2 16.95 0.84 -6.90
N ASN A 3 18.26 0.97 -7.15
CA ASN A 3 19.26 -0.05 -6.79
C ASN A 3 19.35 -0.28 -5.26
N ILE A 4 19.22 0.77 -4.45
CA ILE A 4 19.24 0.67 -2.99
C ILE A 4 18.02 -0.09 -2.47
N VAL A 5 16.83 0.27 -2.98
CA VAL A 5 15.58 -0.40 -2.59
C VAL A 5 15.63 -1.89 -2.92
N GLU A 6 16.11 -2.27 -4.10
CA GLU A 6 16.25 -3.67 -4.48
C GLU A 6 17.25 -4.42 -3.59
N LYS A 7 18.37 -3.80 -3.20
CA LYS A 7 19.29 -4.40 -2.22
C LYS A 7 18.66 -4.56 -0.85
N LEU A 8 17.88 -3.59 -0.37
CA LEU A 8 17.19 -3.70 0.92
C LEU A 8 16.18 -4.86 0.96
N LYS A 9 15.62 -5.25 -0.19
CA LYS A 9 14.72 -6.41 -0.31
C LYS A 9 15.45 -7.75 -0.26
N THR A 10 16.78 -7.78 -0.43
CA THR A 10 17.58 -9.02 -0.36
C THR A 10 18.35 -9.17 0.95
N ILE A 11 18.60 -8.07 1.67
CA ILE A 11 19.28 -8.09 2.97
C ILE A 11 18.39 -8.77 4.02
N LYS A 12 18.89 -9.90 4.54
CA LYS A 12 18.28 -10.66 5.63
C LYS A 12 18.89 -10.23 6.97
N VAL A 13 18.04 -9.85 7.90
CA VAL A 13 18.40 -9.46 9.27
C VAL A 13 18.16 -10.65 10.17
N SER A 14 19.24 -11.16 10.78
CA SER A 14 19.18 -12.22 11.80
C SER A 14 18.66 -11.64 13.13
N PRO A 15 17.92 -12.42 13.94
CA PRO A 15 17.46 -12.00 15.27
C PRO A 15 18.58 -11.57 16.21
N ASN A 16 19.79 -12.12 16.02
CA ASN A 16 20.96 -11.83 16.85
C ASN A 16 21.80 -10.65 16.33
N SER A 17 21.38 -10.00 15.25
CA SER A 17 22.10 -8.85 14.70
C SER A 17 21.98 -7.61 15.60
N GLU A 18 22.95 -6.70 15.50
CA GLU A 18 22.94 -5.42 16.24
C GLU A 18 21.67 -4.60 15.95
N VAL A 19 21.19 -4.61 14.69
CA VAL A 19 19.95 -3.93 14.30
C VAL A 19 18.73 -4.56 14.99
N ALA A 20 18.66 -5.89 15.04
CA ALA A 20 17.55 -6.58 15.72
C ALA A 20 17.56 -6.30 17.23
N LYS A 21 18.72 -6.36 17.88
CA LYS A 21 18.88 -5.99 19.29
C LYS A 21 18.45 -4.55 19.55
N TYR A 22 18.85 -3.62 18.69
CA TYR A 22 18.45 -2.22 18.81
C TYR A 22 16.93 -2.05 18.73
N ILE A 23 16.27 -2.72 17.78
CA ILE A 23 14.80 -2.67 17.64
C ILE A 23 14.11 -3.20 18.90
N ILE A 24 14.56 -4.34 19.43
CA ILE A 24 14.01 -4.93 20.65
C ILE A 24 14.21 -3.99 21.85
N ASN A 25 15.44 -3.50 22.06
CA ASN A 25 15.80 -2.65 23.20
C ASN A 25 15.06 -1.29 23.20
N ASN A 26 14.68 -0.80 22.02
CA ASN A 26 13.93 0.45 21.88
C ASN A 26 12.41 0.23 21.73
N ASN A 27 11.91 -0.99 21.97
CA ASN A 27 10.48 -1.33 21.85
C ASN A 27 9.87 -1.00 20.47
N LEU A 28 10.65 -1.13 19.39
CA LEU A 28 10.21 -0.86 18.00
C LEU A 28 9.49 -2.07 17.35
N GLY A 29 9.03 -3.00 18.18
CA GLY A 29 8.28 -4.19 17.79
C GLY A 29 9.10 -5.49 17.80
N PRO A 30 8.43 -6.65 17.82
CA PRO A 30 9.09 -7.94 17.92
C PRO A 30 9.87 -8.28 16.65
N ILE A 31 11.02 -8.93 16.83
CA ILE A 31 11.77 -9.57 15.74
C ILE A 31 11.42 -11.06 15.78
N PRO A 32 10.95 -11.66 14.67
CA PRO A 32 10.72 -13.10 14.59
C PRO A 32 11.99 -13.91 14.90
N ASP A 33 11.85 -15.17 15.30
CA ASP A 33 13.00 -16.08 15.51
C ASP A 33 13.70 -16.46 14.19
N ASN A 34 13.11 -16.14 13.04
CA ASN A 34 13.70 -16.32 11.73
C ASN A 34 14.24 -15.00 11.15
N HIS A 35 14.85 -15.08 9.97
CA HIS A 35 15.34 -13.89 9.28
C HIS A 35 14.19 -13.04 8.76
N ILE A 36 14.29 -11.72 8.95
CA ILE A 36 13.38 -10.72 8.38
C ILE A 36 14.11 -9.86 7.36
N ILE A 37 13.42 -9.43 6.30
CA ILE A 37 14.00 -8.59 5.25
C ILE A 37 14.15 -7.15 5.77
N ALA A 38 15.29 -6.52 5.52
CA ALA A 38 15.57 -5.14 5.95
C ALA A 38 14.52 -4.14 5.43
N TYR A 39 14.09 -4.29 4.17
CA TYR A 39 12.99 -3.50 3.60
C TYR A 39 11.69 -3.58 4.41
N GLU A 40 11.34 -4.75 4.96
CA GLU A 40 10.13 -4.93 5.77
C GLU A 40 10.28 -4.31 7.16
N LEU A 41 11.49 -4.35 7.74
CA LEU A 41 11.77 -3.65 8.99
C LEU A 41 11.67 -2.14 8.84
N LEU A 42 12.14 -1.58 7.73
CA LEU A 42 12.12 -0.13 7.47
C LEU A 42 10.71 0.45 7.36
N LYS A 43 9.69 -0.37 7.08
CA LYS A 43 8.29 0.04 7.13
C LYS A 43 7.78 0.27 8.56
N ARG A 44 8.49 -0.23 9.58
CA ARG A 44 8.07 -0.06 10.97
C ARG A 44 8.36 1.36 11.45
N PRO A 45 7.46 1.95 12.25
CA PRO A 45 7.73 3.21 12.93
C PRO A 45 9.02 3.13 13.76
N GLY A 46 9.83 4.19 13.72
CA GLY A 46 11.07 4.28 14.50
C GLY A 46 12.29 3.55 13.95
N VAL A 47 12.13 2.58 13.03
CA VAL A 47 13.27 1.98 12.31
C VAL A 47 13.76 2.97 11.26
N LYS A 48 15.07 3.27 11.28
CA LYS A 48 15.70 4.25 10.39
C LYS A 48 16.62 3.57 9.39
N LEU A 49 16.72 4.14 8.19
CA LEU A 49 17.63 3.64 7.16
C LEU A 49 19.09 3.69 7.62
N SER A 50 19.45 4.70 8.41
CA SER A 50 20.79 4.85 8.98
C SER A 50 21.23 3.72 9.91
N MET A 51 20.32 2.82 10.34
CA MET A 51 20.67 1.64 11.13
C MET A 51 21.35 0.54 10.30
N PHE A 52 21.28 0.63 8.96
CA PHE A 52 21.74 -0.39 8.04
C PHE A 52 23.06 -0.04 7.33
N THR A 53 23.81 0.94 7.84
CA THR A 53 25.05 1.46 7.22
C THR A 53 26.13 0.39 7.07
N SER A 54 26.23 -0.55 8.02
CA SER A 54 27.18 -1.67 7.98
C SER A 54 26.79 -2.75 6.96
N GLN A 55 25.50 -2.91 6.67
CA GLN A 55 24.97 -3.91 5.73
C GLN A 55 24.85 -3.36 4.30
N LEU A 56 24.78 -2.04 4.16
CA LEU A 56 24.58 -1.37 2.89
C LEU A 56 25.45 -0.12 2.78
N HIS A 57 26.73 -0.28 2.42
CA HIS A 57 27.64 0.86 2.31
C HIS A 57 27.18 1.96 1.35
N LEU A 58 26.36 1.62 0.35
CA LEU A 58 25.83 2.58 -0.63
C LEU A 58 24.97 3.69 -0.01
N ILE A 59 24.42 3.49 1.19
CA ILE A 59 23.68 4.55 1.88
C ILE A 59 24.60 5.53 2.64
N ASN A 60 25.90 5.20 2.81
CA ASN A 60 26.85 6.08 3.50
C ASN A 60 27.24 7.29 2.66
N ASP A 61 27.12 7.19 1.33
CA ASP A 61 27.44 8.28 0.40
C ASP A 61 26.26 9.25 0.20
N LEU A 62 25.08 8.92 0.73
CA LEU A 62 23.87 9.72 0.59
C LEU A 62 23.86 10.91 1.53
N GLN A 63 23.39 12.05 1.03
CA GLN A 63 23.09 13.22 1.86
C GLN A 63 21.88 12.95 2.76
N TYR A 64 21.77 13.72 3.84
CA TYR A 64 20.68 13.57 4.82
C TYR A 64 19.27 13.63 4.17
N HIS A 65 19.08 14.54 3.22
CA HIS A 65 17.80 14.66 2.51
C HIS A 65 17.49 13.41 1.68
N GLU A 66 18.48 12.82 1.01
CA GLU A 66 18.30 11.62 0.20
C GLU A 66 17.98 10.39 1.06
N LEU A 67 18.62 10.26 2.23
CA LEU A 67 18.29 9.23 3.21
C LEU A 67 16.86 9.36 3.71
N MET A 68 16.44 10.60 4.02
CA MET A 68 15.09 10.88 4.48
C MET A 68 14.04 10.58 3.41
N GLU A 69 14.25 11.05 2.17
CA GLU A 69 13.35 10.81 1.05
C GLU A 69 13.17 9.33 0.78
N LEU A 70 14.27 8.57 0.78
CA LEU A 70 14.24 7.13 0.60
C LEU A 70 13.51 6.43 1.75
N GLU A 71 13.78 6.81 3.00
CA GLU A 71 13.11 6.25 4.18
C GLU A 71 11.59 6.51 4.15
N ILE A 72 11.17 7.74 3.81
CA ILE A 72 9.77 8.12 3.63
C ILE A 72 9.14 7.27 2.52
N THR A 73 9.80 7.18 1.38
CA THR A 73 9.29 6.42 0.23
C THR A 73 9.03 4.96 0.59
N ILE A 74 9.96 4.32 1.32
CA ILE A 74 9.81 2.93 1.77
C ILE A 74 8.65 2.80 2.77
N LYS A 75 8.58 3.69 3.78
CA LYS A 75 7.53 3.65 4.82
C LYS A 75 6.14 3.82 4.23
N TYR A 76 5.97 4.70 3.26
CA TYR A 76 4.68 5.00 2.66
C TYR A 76 4.35 4.15 1.43
N SER A 77 5.27 3.32 0.92
CA SER A 77 5.07 2.55 -0.32
C SER A 77 3.81 1.68 -0.27
N GLY A 78 3.51 1.08 0.89
CA GLY A 78 2.33 0.23 1.07
C GLY A 78 1.03 1.01 0.91
N TYR A 79 0.94 2.15 1.59
CA TYR A 79 -0.22 3.04 1.53
C TYR A 79 -0.40 3.60 0.12
N ILE A 80 0.67 4.08 -0.52
CA ILE A 80 0.63 4.60 -1.88
C ILE A 80 0.13 3.53 -2.86
N ASN A 81 0.66 2.31 -2.78
CA ASN A 81 0.22 1.21 -3.63
C ASN A 81 -1.26 0.87 -3.41
N GLN A 82 -1.73 0.90 -2.16
CA GLN A 82 -3.15 0.68 -1.85
C GLN A 82 -4.04 1.79 -2.45
N GLN A 83 -3.64 3.05 -2.30
CA GLN A 83 -4.36 4.20 -2.87
C GLN A 83 -4.41 4.14 -4.40
N LEU A 84 -3.30 3.79 -5.03
CA LEU A 84 -3.24 3.61 -6.48
C LEU A 84 -4.15 2.48 -6.95
N LYS A 85 -4.17 1.34 -6.24
CA LYS A 85 -5.07 0.22 -6.55
C LYS A 85 -6.54 0.62 -6.42
N MET A 86 -6.90 1.37 -5.38
CA MET A 86 -8.26 1.89 -5.20
C MET A 86 -8.63 2.85 -6.34
N ALA A 87 -7.77 3.79 -6.68
CA ALA A 87 -8.00 4.73 -7.78
C ALA A 87 -8.19 4.01 -9.12
N GLN A 88 -7.39 2.97 -9.39
CA GLN A 88 -7.53 2.14 -10.59
C GLN A 88 -8.87 1.39 -10.62
N GLN A 89 -9.29 0.82 -9.49
CA GLN A 89 -10.60 0.15 -9.39
C GLN A 89 -11.75 1.13 -9.65
N THR A 90 -11.73 2.30 -9.02
CA THR A 90 -12.73 3.35 -9.26
C THR A 90 -12.76 3.76 -10.73
N ASN A 91 -11.59 4.01 -11.34
CA ASN A 91 -11.50 4.38 -12.75
C ASN A 91 -12.05 3.28 -13.68
N SER A 92 -11.82 2.01 -13.35
CA SER A 92 -12.36 0.87 -14.08
C SER A 92 -13.90 0.85 -14.02
N LEU A 93 -14.49 1.13 -12.86
CA LEU A 93 -15.94 1.19 -12.70
C LEU A 93 -16.56 2.38 -13.46
N GLU A 94 -15.89 3.54 -13.51
CA GLU A 94 -16.34 4.68 -14.31
C GLU A 94 -16.39 4.39 -15.81
N LYS A 95 -15.52 3.51 -16.30
CA LYS A 95 -15.49 3.14 -17.72
C LYS A 95 -16.54 2.11 -18.10
N LYS A 96 -17.12 1.40 -17.13
CA LYS A 96 -18.17 0.40 -17.37
C LYS A 96 -19.51 1.10 -17.53
N GLN A 97 -19.94 1.29 -18.78
CA GLN A 97 -21.22 1.90 -19.08
C GLN A 97 -22.38 0.97 -18.73
N ILE A 98 -23.49 1.58 -18.31
CA ILE A 98 -24.77 0.91 -18.15
C ILE A 98 -25.61 1.24 -19.38
N PRO A 99 -26.18 0.25 -20.09
CA PRO A 99 -27.07 0.50 -21.22
C PRO A 99 -28.24 1.41 -20.81
N SER A 100 -28.55 2.41 -21.63
CA SER A 100 -29.62 3.38 -21.33
C SER A 100 -31.01 2.75 -21.24
N ASP A 101 -31.19 1.64 -21.96
CA ASP A 101 -32.41 0.83 -22.07
C ASP A 101 -32.45 -0.34 -21.10
N ILE A 102 -31.51 -0.45 -20.15
CA ILE A 102 -31.50 -1.52 -19.17
C ILE A 102 -32.83 -1.56 -18.39
N ASP A 103 -33.41 -2.75 -18.32
CA ASP A 103 -34.51 -3.03 -17.41
C ASP A 103 -33.96 -3.61 -16.11
N TYR A 104 -33.87 -2.76 -15.09
CA TYR A 104 -33.43 -3.17 -13.75
C TYR A 104 -34.37 -4.19 -13.11
N ASP A 105 -35.60 -4.37 -13.62
CA ASP A 105 -36.51 -5.42 -13.13
C ASP A 105 -36.03 -6.84 -13.46
N LEU A 106 -35.22 -6.98 -14.50
CA LEU A 106 -34.71 -8.27 -14.95
C LEU A 106 -33.39 -8.67 -14.27
N VAL A 107 -32.80 -7.80 -13.45
CA VAL A 107 -31.53 -8.08 -12.78
C VAL A 107 -31.78 -8.68 -11.39
N GLU A 108 -31.73 -10.00 -11.27
CA GLU A 108 -32.09 -10.72 -10.04
C GLU A 108 -31.20 -10.38 -8.83
N SER A 109 -29.94 -10.00 -9.05
CA SER A 109 -28.97 -9.74 -7.98
C SER A 109 -29.14 -8.38 -7.28
N ILE A 110 -30.07 -7.53 -7.74
CA ILE A 110 -30.30 -6.20 -7.18
C ILE A 110 -31.48 -6.25 -6.20
N THR A 111 -31.24 -5.81 -4.96
CA THR A 111 -32.28 -5.69 -3.93
C THR A 111 -33.38 -4.71 -4.35
N GLY A 112 -34.58 -4.82 -3.75
CA GLY A 112 -35.70 -3.93 -4.07
C GLY A 112 -35.35 -2.44 -3.91
N GLU A 113 -34.74 -2.07 -2.78
CA GLU A 113 -34.34 -0.68 -2.51
C GLU A 113 -33.29 -0.17 -3.51
N ALA A 114 -32.24 -0.95 -3.78
CA ALA A 114 -31.21 -0.57 -4.74
C ALA A 114 -31.80 -0.43 -6.16
N ARG A 115 -32.73 -1.31 -6.54
CA ARG A 115 -33.42 -1.29 -7.82
C ARG A 115 -34.25 -0.03 -8.00
N GLU A 116 -35.04 0.34 -7.01
CA GLU A 116 -35.82 1.60 -7.03
C GLU A 116 -34.91 2.82 -7.19
N LYS A 117 -33.79 2.85 -6.47
CA LYS A 117 -32.81 3.94 -6.58
C LYS A 117 -32.16 3.99 -7.96
N LEU A 118 -31.76 2.85 -8.51
CA LEU A 118 -31.15 2.77 -9.85
C LEU A 118 -32.14 3.18 -10.95
N LYS A 119 -33.40 2.77 -10.85
CA LYS A 119 -34.46 3.21 -11.78
C LYS A 119 -34.70 4.72 -11.71
N ARG A 120 -34.62 5.31 -10.53
CA ARG A 120 -34.82 6.76 -10.32
C ARG A 120 -33.61 7.58 -10.80
N VAL A 121 -32.40 7.15 -10.47
CA VAL A 121 -31.17 7.91 -10.76
C VAL A 121 -30.68 7.67 -12.19
N ARG A 122 -30.91 6.47 -12.76
CA ARG A 122 -30.44 6.05 -14.09
C ARG A 122 -28.95 6.34 -14.31
N PRO A 123 -28.06 5.75 -13.49
CA PRO A 123 -26.63 6.01 -13.62
C PRO A 123 -26.11 5.57 -15.00
N LEU A 124 -25.20 6.38 -15.56
CA LEU A 124 -24.57 6.12 -16.86
C LEU A 124 -23.47 5.04 -16.80
N THR A 125 -22.90 4.82 -15.62
CA THR A 125 -21.76 3.92 -15.41
C THR A 125 -21.92 3.16 -14.10
N ILE A 126 -21.26 2.01 -13.99
CA ILE A 126 -21.22 1.25 -12.73
C ILE A 126 -20.58 2.11 -11.63
N GLY A 127 -19.55 2.89 -11.94
CA GLY A 127 -18.93 3.82 -10.98
C GLY A 127 -19.89 4.89 -10.48
N HIS A 128 -20.76 5.41 -11.35
CA HIS A 128 -21.84 6.31 -10.95
C HIS A 128 -22.84 5.59 -10.03
N ALA A 129 -23.23 4.36 -10.37
CA ALA A 129 -24.12 3.56 -9.55
C ALA A 129 -23.60 3.33 -8.12
N THR A 130 -22.29 3.09 -7.94
CA THR A 130 -21.71 2.84 -6.60
C THR A 130 -21.73 4.04 -5.65
N ARG A 131 -22.00 5.25 -6.15
CA ARG A 131 -22.13 6.47 -5.32
C ARG A 131 -23.56 6.72 -4.83
N ILE A 132 -24.53 5.96 -5.32
CA ILE A 132 -25.92 6.09 -4.90
C ILE A 132 -26.03 5.46 -3.51
N SER A 133 -26.50 6.24 -2.53
CA SER A 133 -26.55 5.80 -1.14
C SER A 133 -27.60 4.69 -0.92
N GLY A 134 -27.16 3.59 -0.30
CA GLY A 134 -27.94 2.41 0.09
C GLY A 134 -28.19 1.46 -1.08
#